data_AF-A0A8I1AI89-F1
#
_entry.id   AF-A0A8I1AI89-F1
#
_cell.length_a   1.000
_cell.length_b   1.000
_cell.length_c   1.000
_cell.angle_alpha   90.00
_cell.angle_beta   90.00
_cell.angle_gamma   90.00
#
_symmetry.space_group_name_H-M   'P 1'
#
loop_
_entity.id
_entity.type
_entity.pdbx_description
1 polymer ?
#
loop_
_entity_poly.entity_id
_entity_poly.type
_entity_poly.pdbx_seq_one_letter_code
_entity_poly.pdbx_strand_id
1 'polypeptide(L)'
;MNGKPHKDDIGIGPDRWIEFGDLSGGQAQAVAIDPCLAGVMSLIDALETDCVAECCGIDAFGFWPDEIAVAVSTLDRAALARLADDLLSVQRAIDALPSDLVVSMRMNQFFRKAVLVELLAHIRTTLDAIRSQRDARDASA
;
A
#
# COMPACT_ATOMS: atom_id res chain seq x y z
N MET A 1 3.53 -11.72 29.28
CA MET A 1 3.15 -12.07 27.89
C MET A 1 4.19 -11.40 27.00
N ASN A 2 5.09 -12.17 26.38
CA ASN A 2 6.06 -11.62 25.42
C ASN A 2 5.30 -11.34 24.12
N GLY A 3 4.63 -10.19 24.05
CA GLY A 3 4.06 -9.70 22.80
C GLY A 3 5.22 -9.50 21.82
N LYS A 4 5.16 -10.11 20.65
CA LYS A 4 6.09 -9.77 19.57
C LYS A 4 5.94 -8.27 19.31
N PRO A 5 7.03 -7.47 19.28
CA PRO A 5 6.94 -6.12 18.76
C PRO A 5 6.36 -6.19 17.35
N HIS A 6 5.47 -5.26 16.99
CA HIS A 6 4.89 -5.11 15.65
C HIS A 6 3.90 -6.19 15.18
N LYS A 7 3.26 -6.93 16.10
CA LYS A 7 2.33 -8.02 15.74
C LYS A 7 1.21 -7.58 14.78
N ASP A 8 0.76 -6.33 14.89
CA ASP A 8 -0.39 -5.80 14.16
C ASP A 8 0.03 -4.71 13.15
N ASP A 9 1.34 -4.50 12.93
CA ASP A 9 1.89 -3.47 12.05
C ASP A 9 2.16 -4.00 10.64
N ILE A 10 2.23 -3.09 9.65
CA ILE A 10 2.42 -3.46 8.26
C ILE A 10 3.91 -3.61 7.95
N GLY A 11 4.36 -4.83 7.66
CA GLY A 11 5.75 -5.09 7.26
C GLY A 11 6.06 -4.53 5.87
N ILE A 12 7.08 -3.68 5.78
CA ILE A 12 7.54 -3.05 4.53
C ILE A 12 9.02 -3.37 4.21
N GLY A 13 9.57 -4.37 4.89
CA GLY A 13 10.92 -4.87 4.74
C GLY A 13 11.36 -5.70 5.95
N PRO A 14 12.59 -6.26 5.95
CA PRO A 14 13.07 -7.18 6.98
C PRO A 14 13.09 -6.59 8.39
N ASP A 15 13.36 -5.28 8.50
CA ASP A 15 13.43 -4.55 9.78
C ASP A 15 12.62 -3.23 9.73
N ARG A 16 11.60 -3.16 8.87
CA ARG A 16 10.81 -1.93 8.67
C ARG A 16 9.31 -2.22 8.73
N TRP A 17 8.60 -1.39 9.49
CA TRP A 17 7.18 -1.53 9.77
C TRP A 17 6.50 -0.16 9.70
N ILE A 18 5.24 -0.15 9.27
CA ILE A 18 4.34 1.00 9.45
C ILE A 18 3.44 0.68 10.63
N GLU A 19 3.54 1.49 11.68
CA GLU A 19 2.76 1.29 12.90
C GLU A 19 1.27 1.52 12.63
N PHE A 20 0.45 0.51 12.92
CA PHE A 20 -0.99 0.58 12.66
C PHE A 20 -1.71 1.54 13.61
N GLY A 21 -1.13 1.71 14.81
CA GLY A 21 -1.66 2.52 15.89
C GLY A 21 -2.94 1.97 16.49
N ASP A 22 -3.52 2.72 17.43
CA ASP A 22 -4.79 2.33 18.05
C ASP A 22 -5.98 2.68 17.14
N LEU A 23 -6.82 1.70 16.82
CA LEU A 23 -8.07 1.87 16.06
C LEU A 23 -9.32 1.94 16.96
N SER A 24 -9.14 1.95 18.29
CA SER A 24 -10.26 1.97 19.23
C SER A 24 -11.10 3.24 19.10
N GLY A 25 -12.43 3.08 19.14
CA GLY A 25 -13.39 4.18 19.19
C GLY A 25 -13.41 5.06 17.93
N GLY A 26 -13.99 4.55 16.83
CA GLY A 26 -14.20 5.37 15.64
C GLY A 26 -14.77 4.64 14.42
N GLN A 27 -14.89 3.32 14.48
CA GLN A 27 -15.26 2.46 13.35
C GLN A 27 -16.61 2.83 12.73
N ALA A 28 -17.57 3.27 13.55
CA ALA A 28 -18.89 3.71 13.06
C ALA A 28 -18.84 4.99 12.19
N GLN A 29 -17.73 5.74 12.24
CA GLN A 29 -17.50 6.96 11.46
C GLN A 29 -16.43 6.76 10.38
N ALA A 30 -16.00 5.51 10.16
CA ALA A 30 -15.03 5.21 9.12
C ALA A 30 -15.63 5.49 7.74
N VAL A 31 -14.84 6.11 6.86
CA VAL A 31 -15.24 6.36 5.47
C VAL A 31 -14.69 5.27 4.56
N ALA A 32 -15.53 4.76 3.66
CA ALA A 32 -15.10 3.78 2.66
C ALA A 32 -14.15 4.43 1.65
N ILE A 33 -12.99 3.79 1.42
CA ILE A 33 -11.92 4.32 0.55
C ILE A 33 -11.75 3.58 -0.76
N ASP A 34 -12.40 2.43 -0.95
CA ASP A 34 -12.30 1.66 -2.20
C ASP A 34 -12.58 2.50 -3.47
N PRO A 35 -13.51 3.48 -3.47
CA PRO A 35 -13.68 4.39 -4.61
C PRO A 35 -12.46 5.27 -4.89
N CYS A 36 -11.70 5.68 -3.86
CA CYS A 36 -10.46 6.44 -4.03
C CYS A 36 -9.34 5.57 -4.60
N LEU A 37 -9.37 4.26 -4.31
CA LEU A 37 -8.36 3.30 -4.75
C LEU A 37 -8.57 2.83 -6.21
N ALA A 38 -9.67 3.22 -6.87
CA ALA A 38 -10.04 2.71 -8.19
C ALA A 38 -8.93 2.85 -9.25
N GLY A 39 -8.17 3.95 -9.23
CA GLY A 39 -7.07 4.19 -10.16
C GLY A 39 -5.84 3.29 -9.95
N VAL A 40 -5.72 2.68 -8.77
CA VAL A 40 -4.58 1.82 -8.40
C VAL A 40 -5.01 0.39 -8.05
N MET A 41 -6.27 0.03 -8.31
CA MET A 41 -6.84 -1.25 -7.88
C MET A 41 -6.10 -2.45 -8.48
N SER A 42 -5.71 -2.38 -9.75
CA SER A 42 -4.93 -3.46 -10.38
C SER A 42 -3.56 -3.68 -9.72
N LEU A 43 -2.96 -2.65 -9.12
CA LEU A 43 -1.75 -2.82 -8.32
C LEU A 43 -2.09 -3.52 -7.00
N ILE A 44 -3.15 -3.09 -6.30
CA ILE A 44 -3.59 -3.73 -5.06
C ILE A 44 -3.87 -5.22 -5.28
N ASP A 45 -4.54 -5.56 -6.38
CA ASP A 45 -4.79 -6.96 -6.77
C ASP A 45 -3.51 -7.74 -7.03
N ALA A 46 -2.51 -7.11 -7.65
CA ALA A 46 -1.22 -7.75 -7.92
C ALA A 46 -0.34 -7.91 -6.67
N LEU A 47 -0.61 -7.15 -5.60
CA LEU A 47 0.08 -7.25 -4.31
C LEU A 47 -0.56 -8.29 -3.39
N GLU A 48 -1.78 -8.76 -3.68
CA GLU A 48 -2.38 -9.86 -2.94
C GLU A 48 -1.61 -11.17 -3.24
N THR A 49 -1.21 -11.85 -2.17
CA THR A 49 -0.37 -13.04 -2.20
C THR A 49 -1.24 -14.32 -2.18
N ASP A 50 -0.69 -15.45 -1.77
CA ASP A 50 -1.41 -16.74 -1.74
C ASP A 50 -2.54 -16.78 -0.68
N CYS A 51 -2.58 -15.84 0.29
CA CYS A 51 -3.75 -15.68 1.16
C CYS A 51 -4.75 -14.69 0.56
N VAL A 52 -6.05 -14.98 0.69
CA VAL A 52 -7.11 -14.03 0.32
C VAL A 52 -7.34 -13.01 1.43
N ALA A 53 -7.52 -11.74 1.06
CA ALA A 53 -7.78 -10.61 1.98
C ALA A 53 -9.04 -10.83 2.82
N GLU A 54 -10.03 -11.58 2.31
CA GLU A 54 -11.21 -11.97 3.10
C GLU A 54 -10.85 -12.76 4.37
N CYS A 55 -9.73 -13.48 4.37
CA CYS A 55 -9.24 -14.28 5.49
C CYS A 55 -8.11 -13.60 6.28
N CYS A 56 -7.13 -13.02 5.58
CA CYS A 56 -5.93 -12.45 6.21
C CYS A 56 -5.95 -10.91 6.32
N GLY A 57 -6.96 -10.23 5.78
CA GLY A 57 -7.01 -8.77 5.78
C GLY A 57 -5.79 -8.17 5.09
N ILE A 58 -5.16 -7.19 5.75
CA ILE A 58 -3.95 -6.54 5.26
C ILE A 58 -2.74 -7.48 5.16
N ASP A 59 -2.70 -8.55 5.95
CA ASP A 59 -1.61 -9.54 5.94
C ASP A 59 -1.63 -10.42 4.67
N ALA A 60 -2.69 -10.33 3.85
CA ALA A 60 -2.75 -10.98 2.55
C ALA A 60 -1.84 -10.31 1.50
N PHE A 61 -1.38 -9.08 1.74
CA PHE A 61 -0.70 -8.27 0.75
C PHE A 61 0.81 -8.17 1.01
N GLY A 62 1.61 -8.30 -0.05
CA GLY A 62 3.05 -8.15 -0.01
C GLY A 62 3.47 -6.70 -0.25
N PHE A 63 4.02 -6.03 0.77
CA PHE A 63 4.47 -4.63 0.67
C PHE A 63 5.99 -4.47 0.68
N TRP A 64 6.74 -5.56 0.61
CA TRP A 64 8.20 -5.47 0.58
C TRP A 64 8.67 -5.03 -0.82
N PRO A 65 9.85 -4.40 -0.92
CA PRO A 65 10.34 -3.90 -2.20
C PRO A 65 10.45 -4.95 -3.31
N ASP A 66 10.83 -6.18 -2.98
CA ASP A 66 10.92 -7.31 -3.89
C ASP A 66 9.54 -7.82 -4.34
N GLU A 67 8.58 -7.89 -3.42
CA GLU A 67 7.19 -8.25 -3.74
C GLU A 67 6.53 -7.20 -4.66
N ILE A 68 6.72 -5.92 -4.34
CA ILE A 68 6.27 -4.81 -5.19
C ILE A 68 6.95 -4.89 -6.56
N ALA A 69 8.25 -5.20 -6.62
CA ALA A 69 8.97 -5.36 -7.88
C ALA A 69 8.42 -6.51 -8.74
N VAL A 70 8.00 -7.61 -8.12
CA VAL A 70 7.33 -8.73 -8.79
C VAL A 70 5.96 -8.29 -9.34
N ALA A 71 5.15 -7.63 -8.51
CA ALA A 71 3.81 -7.16 -8.88
C ALA A 71 3.82 -6.22 -10.10
N VAL A 72 4.88 -5.41 -10.27
CA VAL A 72 5.03 -4.48 -11.39
C VAL A 72 6.05 -4.91 -12.44
N SER A 73 6.46 -6.18 -12.41
CA SER A 73 7.53 -6.69 -13.28
C SER A 73 7.20 -6.61 -14.77
N THR A 74 5.91 -6.70 -15.13
CA THR A 74 5.40 -6.64 -16.50
C THR A 74 5.14 -5.22 -17.01
N LEU A 75 5.14 -4.21 -16.13
CA LEU A 75 4.86 -2.83 -16.50
C LEU A 75 6.07 -2.19 -17.19
N ASP A 76 5.81 -1.48 -18.29
CA ASP A 76 6.82 -0.64 -18.94
C ASP A 76 7.11 0.65 -18.14
N ARG A 77 8.13 1.39 -18.57
CA ARG A 77 8.55 2.66 -17.94
C ARG A 77 7.41 3.69 -17.86
N ALA A 78 6.60 3.83 -18.91
CA ALA A 78 5.54 4.82 -18.95
C ALA A 78 4.37 4.41 -18.04
N ALA A 79 4.07 3.11 -17.97
CA ALA A 79 3.08 2.56 -17.06
C ALA A 79 3.50 2.73 -15.59
N LEU A 80 4.76 2.48 -15.26
CA LEU A 80 5.29 2.74 -13.91
C LEU A 80 5.19 4.22 -13.51
N ALA A 81 5.49 5.13 -14.44
CA ALA A 81 5.37 6.57 -14.17
C ALA A 81 3.92 6.98 -13.90
N ARG A 82 2.97 6.52 -14.74
CA ARG A 82 1.54 6.77 -14.53
C ARG A 82 1.06 6.22 -13.19
N LEU A 83 1.45 4.99 -12.86
CA LEU A 83 1.08 4.36 -11.59
C LEU A 83 1.57 5.16 -10.37
N ALA A 84 2.77 5.74 -10.44
CA ALA A 84 3.28 6.62 -9.39
C ALA A 84 2.47 7.92 -9.24
N ASP A 85 2.03 8.51 -10.35
CA ASP A 85 1.16 9.70 -10.36
C ASP A 85 -0.26 9.37 -9.84
N ASP A 86 -0.79 8.21 -10.19
CA ASP A 86 -2.08 7.71 -9.69
C ASP A 86 -2.01 7.50 -8.18
N LEU A 87 -0.95 6.88 -7.66
CA LEU A 87 -0.72 6.72 -6.21
C LEU A 87 -0.68 8.07 -5.48
N LEU A 88 0.00 9.08 -6.03
CA LEU A 88 0.00 10.43 -5.46
C LEU A 88 -1.40 11.07 -5.48
N SER A 89 -2.17 10.84 -6.53
CA SER A 89 -3.55 11.34 -6.64
C SER A 89 -4.47 10.68 -5.61
N VAL A 90 -4.33 9.36 -5.43
CA VAL A 90 -5.05 8.60 -4.39
C VAL A 90 -4.69 9.09 -2.99
N GLN A 91 -3.40 9.30 -2.70
CA GLN A 91 -2.96 9.88 -1.41
C GLN A 91 -3.66 11.20 -1.11
N ARG A 92 -3.72 12.11 -2.08
CA ARG A 92 -4.39 13.41 -1.92
C ARG A 92 -5.90 13.27 -1.73
N ALA A 93 -6.54 12.36 -2.47
CA ALA A 93 -7.97 12.10 -2.34
C ALA A 93 -8.32 11.55 -0.94
N ILE A 94 -7.48 10.64 -0.43
CA ILE A 94 -7.64 10.09 0.93
C ILE A 94 -7.38 11.17 1.98
N ASP A 95 -6.31 11.95 1.85
CA ASP A 95 -5.97 13.02 2.81
C ASP A 95 -7.10 14.06 2.97
N ALA A 96 -7.77 14.37 1.85
CA ALA A 96 -8.92 15.28 1.81
C ALA A 96 -10.22 14.71 2.44
N LEU A 97 -10.25 13.43 2.81
CA LEU A 97 -11.42 12.86 3.49
C LEU A 97 -11.59 13.46 4.88
N PRO A 98 -12.85 13.70 5.30
CA PRO A 98 -13.16 14.37 6.57
C PRO A 98 -12.95 13.49 7.80
N SER A 99 -12.75 12.18 7.62
CA SER A 99 -12.54 11.23 8.71
C SER A 99 -11.08 10.81 8.80
N ASP A 100 -10.58 10.68 10.02
CA ASP A 100 -9.24 10.15 10.31
C ASP A 100 -9.20 8.63 10.31
N LEU A 101 -10.37 7.98 10.27
CA LEU A 101 -10.50 6.54 10.14
C LEU A 101 -11.18 6.21 8.81
N VAL A 102 -10.60 5.25 8.10
CA VAL A 102 -11.09 4.79 6.81
C VAL A 102 -11.20 3.27 6.79
N VAL A 103 -11.96 2.73 5.85
CA VAL A 103 -12.14 1.29 5.68
C VAL A 103 -12.04 0.92 4.20
N SER A 104 -11.21 -0.09 3.90
CA SER A 104 -11.22 -0.76 2.60
C SER A 104 -11.90 -2.11 2.76
N MET A 105 -12.95 -2.34 2.00
CA MET A 105 -13.58 -3.65 1.91
C MET A 105 -12.69 -4.60 1.10
N ARG A 106 -11.98 -4.09 0.09
CA ARG A 106 -11.05 -4.89 -0.73
C ARG A 106 -9.89 -5.46 0.08
N MET A 107 -9.34 -4.65 0.98
CA MET A 107 -8.25 -5.05 1.88
C MET A 107 -8.78 -5.62 3.21
N ASN A 108 -10.10 -5.64 3.40
CA ASN A 108 -10.79 -6.12 4.60
C ASN A 108 -10.21 -5.55 5.90
N GLN A 109 -9.99 -4.24 5.92
CA GLN A 109 -9.23 -3.59 6.99
C GLN A 109 -9.65 -2.13 7.22
N PHE A 110 -9.73 -1.74 8.49
CA PHE A 110 -9.81 -0.34 8.90
C PHE A 110 -8.41 0.24 9.00
N PHE A 111 -8.21 1.50 8.63
CA PHE A 111 -6.93 2.20 8.75
C PHE A 111 -7.12 3.57 9.39
N ARG A 112 -6.13 4.02 10.16
CA ARG A 112 -5.91 5.45 10.31
C ARG A 112 -5.54 6.01 8.94
N LYS A 113 -6.12 7.16 8.59
CA LYS A 113 -5.85 7.85 7.33
C LYS A 113 -4.34 8.05 7.09
N ALA A 114 -3.61 8.46 8.14
CA ALA A 114 -2.17 8.64 8.12
C ALA A 114 -1.39 7.36 7.75
N VAL A 115 -1.78 6.21 8.32
CA VAL A 115 -1.15 4.90 8.07
C VAL A 115 -1.31 4.49 6.60
N LEU A 116 -2.50 4.67 6.04
CA LEU A 116 -2.72 4.35 4.63
C LEU A 116 -1.98 5.30 3.69
N VAL A 117 -1.93 6.60 4.00
CA VAL A 117 -1.15 7.57 3.23
C VAL A 117 0.33 7.22 3.27
N GLU A 118 0.87 6.80 4.42
CA GLU A 118 2.25 6.34 4.57
C GLU A 118 2.51 5.07 3.75
N LEU A 119 1.60 4.10 3.78
CA LEU A 119 1.69 2.88 2.98
C LEU A 119 1.74 3.18 1.48
N LEU A 120 0.83 4.03 1.00
CA LEU A 120 0.83 4.45 -0.41
C LEU A 120 2.11 5.23 -0.78
N ALA A 121 2.67 6.01 0.15
CA ALA A 121 3.92 6.72 -0.06
C ALA A 121 5.10 5.76 -0.16
N HIS A 122 5.16 4.74 0.69
CA HIS A 122 6.15 3.67 0.62
C HIS A 122 6.10 2.93 -0.73
N ILE A 123 4.90 2.55 -1.19
CA ILE A 123 4.72 1.91 -2.51
C ILE A 123 5.25 2.83 -3.61
N ARG A 124 4.86 4.11 -3.62
CA ARG A 124 5.32 5.08 -4.65
C ARG A 124 6.84 5.23 -4.66
N THR A 125 7.47 5.42 -3.50
CA THR A 125 8.93 5.54 -3.39
C THR A 125 9.64 4.27 -3.87
N THR A 126 9.05 3.10 -3.63
CA THR A 126 9.56 1.83 -4.13
C THR A 126 9.47 1.74 -5.65
N LEU A 127 8.35 2.17 -6.26
CA LEU A 127 8.22 2.23 -7.71
C LEU A 127 9.23 3.19 -8.35
N ASP A 128 9.48 4.34 -7.73
CA ASP A 128 10.50 5.28 -8.19
C ASP A 128 11.90 4.66 -8.18
N ALA A 129 12.25 3.93 -7.11
CA ALA A 129 13.52 3.22 -7.02
C ALA A 129 13.65 2.11 -8.09
N ILE A 130 12.59 1.32 -8.32
CA ILE A 130 12.56 0.29 -9.38
C ILE A 130 12.79 0.93 -10.74
N ARG A 131 12.13 2.05 -11.03
CA ARG A 131 12.30 2.79 -12.28
C ARG A 131 13.75 3.25 -12.44
N SER A 132 14.31 3.94 -11.45
CA SER A 132 15.72 4.39 -11.52
C SER A 132 16.72 3.25 -11.71
N GLN A 133 16.46 2.08 -11.13
CA GLN A 133 17.32 0.90 -11.32
C GLN A 133 17.23 0.33 -12.74
N ARG A 134 16.02 0.27 -13.33
CA ARG A 134 15.83 -0.16 -14.73
C ARG A 134 16.56 0.79 -15.68
N ASP A 135 16.43 2.10 -15.44
CA ASP A 135 17.08 3.14 -16.23
C ASP A 135 18.61 3.00 -16.23
N ALA A 136 19.21 2.72 -15.06
CA ALA A 136 20.65 2.53 -14.94
C ALA A 136 21.13 1.26 -15.64
N ARG A 137 20.32 0.19 -15.66
CA ARG A 137 20.64 -1.06 -16.37
C ARG A 137 20.60 -0.85 -17.88
N ASP A 138 19.58 -0.18 -18.40
CA ASP A 138 19.45 0.11 -19.84
C ASP A 138 20.56 1.03 -20.34
N ALA A 139 21.03 1.98 -19.51
CA ALA A 139 22.16 2.85 -19.85
C ALA A 139 23.53 2.13 -19.84
N SER A 140 23.60 0.95 -19.23
CA SER A 140 24.83 0.14 -19.11
C SER A 140 24.90 -1.02 -20.11
N ALA A 141 23.84 -1.22 -20.91
CA ALA A 141 23.70 -2.26 -21.92
C ALA A 141 24.00 -1.72 -23.33
#